data_AF-A0A1J0LVH2-F1
#
_entry.id   AF-A0A1J0LVH2-F1
#
_cell.length_a   1.000
_cell.length_b   1.000
_cell.length_c   1.000
_cell.angle_alpha   90.00
_cell.angle_beta   90.00
_cell.angle_gamma   90.00
#
_symmetry.space_group_name_H-M   'P 1'
#
loop_
_entity.id
_entity.type
_entity.pdbx_description
1 polymer ?
#
loop_
_entity_poly.entity_id
_entity_poly.type
_entity_poly.pdbx_seq_one_letter_code
_entity_poly.pdbx_strand_id
1 'polypeptide(L)'
;MCAYRLRPDRSVELRALPEGDYFFSGWVGDCSGYAPCSLDMAQNRRVEARFAARVGDFTLGPVPDPVVVPAGAVVEVAVPLQRVEGFNAPPEALLVVLTGPLVGDAVDQVACRYRPDRSGPDRLVLEFRGPEPKQVWTYLAAPARLSVKVGALEKTLDFILATTPCAAGCGG
;
A
#
# COMPACT_ATOMS: atom_id res chain seq x y z
N MET A 1 6.40 21.03 23.18
CA MET A 1 4.96 21.09 22.86
C MET A 1 4.79 22.15 21.78
N CYS A 2 4.47 21.75 20.54
CA CYS A 2 4.07 22.69 19.49
C CYS A 2 2.55 22.86 19.54
N ALA A 3 2.06 24.10 19.43
CA ALA A 3 0.63 24.39 19.35
C ALA A 3 0.37 25.30 18.15
N TYR A 4 -0.63 24.96 17.32
CA TYR A 4 -1.02 25.72 16.14
C TYR A 4 -2.49 26.13 16.28
N ARG A 5 -2.82 27.41 16.03
CA ARG A 5 -4.19 27.92 16.13
C ARG A 5 -4.85 27.91 14.76
N LEU A 6 -5.98 27.22 14.66
CA LEU A 6 -6.83 27.15 13.48
C LEU A 6 -8.12 27.93 13.72
N ARG A 7 -8.72 28.42 12.64
CA ARG A 7 -10.08 28.95 12.71
C ARG A 7 -11.07 27.80 12.91
N PRO A 8 -12.16 28.00 13.67
CA PRO A 8 -13.24 27.02 13.73
C PRO A 8 -13.82 26.75 12.35
N ASP A 9 -14.43 25.57 12.16
CA ASP A 9 -15.10 25.11 10.93
C ASP A 9 -14.19 24.87 9.71
N ARG A 10 -12.91 24.57 9.98
CA ARG A 10 -11.98 24.04 8.96
C ARG A 10 -11.71 22.57 9.20
N SER A 11 -11.71 21.80 8.12
CA SER A 11 -11.16 20.43 8.13
C SER A 11 -9.65 20.52 7.90
N VAL A 12 -8.89 19.77 8.69
CA VAL A 12 -7.43 19.69 8.59
C VAL A 12 -7.03 18.24 8.40
N GLU A 13 -6.19 17.99 7.39
CA GLU A 13 -5.57 16.69 7.17
C GLU A 13 -4.14 16.70 7.73
N LEU A 14 -3.88 15.85 8.71
CA LEU A 14 -2.56 15.63 9.28
C LEU A 14 -1.91 14.40 8.65
N ARG A 15 -0.68 14.58 8.18
CA ARG A 15 0.17 13.52 7.62
C ARG A 15 1.46 13.46 8.42
N ALA A 16 1.83 12.26 8.85
CA ALA A 16 3.09 12.03 9.54
C ALA A 16 4.18 11.75 8.50
N LEU A 17 5.29 12.48 8.58
CA LEU A 17 6.45 12.29 7.73
C LEU A 17 7.60 11.79 8.61
N PRO A 18 7.90 10.48 8.60
CA PRO A 18 9.05 9.97 9.31
C PRO A 18 10.35 10.40 8.63
N GLU A 19 11.38 10.68 9.42
CA GLU A 19 12.72 11.06 8.94
C GLU A 19 13.75 9.96 9.24
N GLY A 20 14.74 9.82 8.36
CA GLY A 20 15.86 8.89 8.51
C GLY A 20 15.42 7.43 8.72
N ASP A 21 15.91 6.85 9.81
CA ASP A 21 15.64 5.45 10.19
C ASP A 21 14.42 5.30 11.10
N TYR A 22 13.51 6.29 11.14
CA TYR A 22 12.26 6.16 11.87
C TYR A 22 11.13 5.71 10.94
N PHE A 23 10.09 5.13 11.52
CA PHE A 23 8.81 4.92 10.86
C PHE A 23 7.67 5.48 11.73
N PHE A 24 6.59 5.86 11.08
CA PHE A 24 5.38 6.31 11.75
C PHE A 24 4.69 5.12 12.41
N SER A 25 4.51 5.16 13.74
CA SER A 25 3.91 4.09 14.54
C SER A 25 2.45 4.36 14.93
N GLY A 26 1.85 5.39 14.35
CA GLY A 26 0.42 5.68 14.44
C GLY A 26 0.07 6.98 15.17
N TRP A 27 -1.19 7.39 14.98
CA TRP A 27 -1.81 8.51 15.69
C TRP A 27 -2.37 8.07 17.03
N VAL A 28 -2.38 8.98 17.99
CA VAL A 28 -3.05 8.82 19.28
C VAL A 28 -3.80 10.10 19.66
N GLY A 29 -4.96 9.96 20.32
CA GLY A 29 -5.83 11.07 20.75
C GLY A 29 -7.10 11.13 19.92
N ASP A 30 -7.43 12.30 19.37
CA ASP A 30 -8.59 12.47 18.47
C ASP A 30 -8.47 11.71 17.15
N CYS A 31 -7.27 11.20 16.82
CA CYS A 31 -7.03 10.26 15.73
C CYS A 31 -6.35 9.01 16.25
N SER A 32 -6.59 7.88 15.57
CA SER A 32 -5.95 6.60 15.86
C SER A 32 -5.58 5.85 14.58
N GLY A 33 -4.59 4.97 14.70
CA GLY A 33 -4.12 4.14 13.58
C GLY A 33 -3.13 4.87 12.65
N TYR A 34 -2.95 4.34 11.45
CA TYR A 34 -1.88 4.75 10.53
C TYR A 34 -2.36 5.65 9.37
N ALA A 35 -3.67 5.77 9.19
CA ALA A 35 -4.24 6.57 8.12
C ALA A 35 -3.98 8.07 8.34
N PRO A 36 -3.96 8.91 7.27
CA PRO A 36 -4.03 10.35 7.43
C PRO A 36 -5.18 10.76 8.35
N CYS A 37 -4.90 11.69 9.24
CA CYS A 37 -5.82 12.08 10.29
C CYS A 37 -6.60 13.32 9.83
N SER A 38 -7.87 13.13 9.45
CA SER A 38 -8.77 14.24 9.09
C SER A 38 -9.55 14.69 10.33
N LEU A 39 -9.43 15.97 10.68
CA LEU A 39 -10.05 16.56 11.85
C LEU A 39 -10.91 17.76 11.47
N ASP A 40 -12.15 17.76 11.94
CA ASP A 40 -12.99 18.96 11.91
C ASP A 40 -12.77 19.78 13.20
N MET A 41 -12.36 21.03 13.01
CA MET A 41 -11.98 21.96 14.09
C MET A 41 -13.19 22.69 14.69
N ALA A 42 -14.25 21.96 15.02
CA ALA A 42 -15.40 22.51 15.76
C ALA A 42 -15.08 22.74 17.25
N GLN A 43 -14.04 22.08 17.77
CA GLN A 43 -13.55 22.21 19.14
C GLN A 43 -12.04 21.99 19.21
N ASN A 44 -11.43 22.22 20.38
CA ASN A 44 -10.03 21.90 20.60
C ASN A 44 -9.77 20.40 20.41
N ARG A 45 -8.72 20.06 19.66
CA ARG A 45 -8.28 18.69 19.40
C ARG A 45 -6.88 18.46 19.94
N ARG A 46 -6.60 17.25 20.40
CA ARG A 46 -5.27 16.75 20.77
C ARG A 46 -4.99 15.49 19.97
N VAL A 47 -4.01 15.58 19.08
CA VAL A 47 -3.47 14.46 18.31
C VAL A 47 -1.96 14.41 18.49
N GLU A 48 -1.44 13.21 18.68
CA GLU A 48 -0.02 12.90 18.79
C GLU A 48 0.37 11.96 17.65
N ALA A 49 1.40 12.34 16.87
CA ALA A 49 2.06 11.44 15.93
C ALA A 49 3.15 10.67 16.68
N ARG A 50 3.12 9.34 16.63
CA ARG A 50 4.19 8.51 17.21
C ARG A 50 5.14 8.03 16.13
N PHE A 51 6.41 7.98 16.49
CA PHE A 51 7.48 7.48 15.64
C PHE A 51 8.32 6.49 16.44
N ALA A 52 8.77 5.43 15.76
CA ALA A 52 9.65 4.42 16.34
C ALA A 52 10.89 4.27 15.46
N ALA A 53 12.03 4.02 16.09
CA ALA A 53 13.26 3.69 15.36
C ALA A 53 13.07 2.33 14.66
N ARG A 54 13.34 2.30 13.37
CA ARG A 54 13.44 1.08 12.57
C ARG A 54 14.71 0.34 13.00
N VAL A 55 14.55 -0.93 13.31
CA VAL A 55 15.64 -1.86 13.57
C VAL A 55 15.60 -2.93 12.48
N GLY A 56 16.76 -3.44 12.10
CA GLY A 56 16.90 -4.51 11.12
C GLY A 56 16.50 -4.13 9.69
N ASP A 57 16.37 -5.15 8.87
CA ASP A 57 16.11 -5.07 7.42
C ASP A 57 15.11 -6.17 7.02
N PHE A 58 14.64 -6.18 5.78
CA PHE A 58 13.82 -7.26 5.25
C PHE A 58 14.21 -7.61 3.83
N THR A 59 13.84 -8.81 3.40
CA THR A 59 13.90 -9.21 2.00
C THR A 59 12.50 -9.61 1.52
N LEU A 60 12.24 -9.37 0.24
CA LEU A 60 11.01 -9.78 -0.40
C LEU A 60 11.23 -11.16 -1.01
N GLY A 61 10.30 -12.08 -0.75
CA GLY A 61 10.28 -13.38 -1.39
C GLY A 61 9.67 -13.33 -2.79
N PRO A 62 9.74 -14.44 -3.54
CA PRO A 62 9.19 -14.51 -4.87
C PRO A 62 7.66 -14.42 -4.86
N VAL A 63 7.11 -13.90 -5.95
CA VAL A 63 5.68 -13.91 -6.28
C VAL A 63 5.46 -14.77 -7.53
N PRO A 64 4.22 -15.16 -7.85
CA PRO A 64 3.94 -15.77 -9.14
C PRO A 64 4.46 -14.91 -10.29
N ASP A 65 5.13 -15.52 -11.27
CA ASP A 65 5.65 -14.83 -12.45
C ASP A 65 5.26 -15.63 -13.72
N PRO A 66 4.26 -15.16 -14.51
CA PRO A 66 3.54 -13.90 -14.34
C PRO A 66 2.48 -13.92 -13.23
N VAL A 67 2.21 -12.77 -12.63
CA VAL A 67 0.96 -12.52 -11.91
C VAL A 67 -0.13 -12.27 -12.96
N VAL A 68 -1.11 -13.17 -13.06
CA VAL A 68 -2.20 -13.05 -14.02
C VAL A 68 -3.45 -12.48 -13.35
N VAL A 69 -3.96 -11.36 -13.86
CA VAL A 69 -5.16 -10.68 -13.37
C VAL A 69 -6.20 -10.62 -14.50
N PRO A 70 -7.18 -11.54 -14.54
CA PRO A 70 -8.23 -11.51 -15.55
C PRO A 70 -9.07 -10.23 -15.49
N ALA A 71 -9.59 -9.78 -16.63
CA ALA A 71 -10.45 -8.61 -16.69
C ALA A 71 -11.73 -8.82 -15.86
N GLY A 72 -12.11 -7.80 -15.08
CA GLY A 72 -13.22 -7.87 -14.12
C GLY A 72 -12.98 -8.73 -12.87
N ALA A 73 -11.84 -9.43 -12.77
CA ALA A 73 -11.52 -10.24 -11.60
C ALA A 73 -10.82 -9.43 -10.50
N VAL A 74 -10.88 -9.95 -9.28
CA VAL A 74 -10.05 -9.51 -8.15
C VAL A 74 -9.14 -10.67 -7.77
N VAL A 75 -7.83 -10.43 -7.76
CA VAL A 75 -6.80 -11.43 -7.44
C VAL A 75 -5.99 -10.94 -6.25
N GLU A 76 -5.80 -11.81 -5.26
CA GLU A 76 -4.94 -11.52 -4.12
C GLU A 76 -3.60 -12.24 -4.26
N VAL A 77 -2.52 -11.50 -4.10
CA VAL A 77 -1.16 -12.04 -4.11
C VAL A 77 -0.51 -11.76 -2.78
N ALA A 78 -0.01 -12.82 -2.14
CA ALA A 78 0.84 -12.70 -0.98
C ALA A 78 2.30 -12.58 -1.42
N VAL A 79 2.97 -11.51 -1.00
CA VAL A 79 4.41 -11.31 -1.15
C VAL A 79 5.07 -11.75 0.15
N PRO A 80 5.90 -12.81 0.16
CA PRO A 80 6.61 -13.18 1.38
C PRO A 80 7.56 -12.06 1.81
N LEU A 81 7.68 -11.84 3.11
CA LEU A 81 8.61 -10.89 3.71
C LEU A 81 9.44 -11.64 4.73
N GLN A 82 10.75 -11.70 4.51
CA GLN A 82 11.66 -12.30 5.49
C GLN A 82 12.32 -11.20 6.30
N ARG A 83 12.15 -11.26 7.61
CA ARG A 83 12.74 -10.31 8.55
C ARG A 83 14.20 -10.65 8.80
N VAL A 84 15.05 -9.64 8.67
CA VAL A 84 16.49 -9.70 8.91
C VAL A 84 16.80 -8.82 10.12
N GLU A 85 17.66 -9.31 11.01
CA GLU A 85 18.10 -8.56 12.20
C GLU A 85 16.95 -8.01 13.08
N GLY A 86 15.83 -8.73 13.15
CA GLY A 86 14.71 -8.38 14.03
C GLY A 86 13.86 -7.21 13.52
N PHE A 87 13.71 -7.07 12.20
CA PHE A 87 12.87 -6.06 11.58
C PHE A 87 11.54 -5.84 12.28
N ASN A 88 11.35 -4.61 12.76
CA ASN A 88 10.31 -4.26 13.73
C ASN A 88 9.17 -3.42 13.16
N ALA A 89 9.25 -2.97 11.91
CA ALA A 89 8.18 -2.16 11.33
C ALA A 89 6.95 -3.03 11.01
N PRO A 90 5.75 -2.61 11.43
CA PRO A 90 4.53 -3.32 11.13
C PRO A 90 4.06 -3.03 9.70
N PRO A 91 3.22 -3.90 9.10
CA PRO A 91 2.74 -3.73 7.73
C PRO A 91 2.10 -2.37 7.43
N GLU A 92 1.43 -1.77 8.40
CA GLU A 92 0.76 -0.47 8.29
C GLU A 92 1.74 0.70 8.16
N ALA A 93 2.99 0.51 8.57
CA ALA A 93 4.06 1.50 8.43
C ALA A 93 4.77 1.42 7.06
N LEU A 94 4.45 0.40 6.25
CA LEU A 94 5.08 0.20 4.95
C LEU A 94 4.35 0.98 3.87
N LEU A 95 5.12 1.73 3.08
CA LEU A 95 4.65 2.32 1.83
C LEU A 95 4.92 1.33 0.69
N VAL A 96 3.86 0.78 0.12
CA VAL A 96 3.93 -0.22 -0.94
C VAL A 96 3.37 0.37 -2.23
N VAL A 97 4.21 0.42 -3.27
CA VAL A 97 3.88 1.02 -4.56
C VAL A 97 4.20 0.03 -5.66
N LEU A 98 3.23 -0.22 -6.53
CA LEU A 98 3.43 -0.97 -7.75
C LEU A 98 3.50 -0.01 -8.94
N THR A 99 4.48 -0.21 -9.81
CA THR A 99 4.65 0.57 -11.04
C THR A 99 4.84 -0.36 -12.24
N GLY A 100 4.36 0.05 -13.41
CA GLY A 100 4.50 -0.72 -14.64
C GLY A 100 3.53 -0.24 -15.72
N PRO A 101 3.71 -0.64 -16.98
CA PRO A 101 2.87 -0.17 -18.09
C PRO A 101 1.39 -0.52 -17.95
N LEU A 102 1.09 -1.68 -17.34
CA LEU A 102 -0.26 -2.17 -17.12
C LEU A 102 -0.85 -1.75 -15.76
N VAL A 103 -0.15 -0.93 -14.97
CA VAL A 103 -0.56 -0.59 -13.60
C VAL A 103 -1.10 0.83 -13.58
N GLY A 104 -2.29 1.00 -13.02
CA GLY A 104 -2.91 2.30 -12.82
C GLY A 104 -4.41 2.21 -12.63
N ASP A 105 -5.07 3.37 -12.66
CA ASP A 105 -6.51 3.49 -12.41
C ASP A 105 -7.33 3.64 -13.72
N ALA A 106 -6.68 3.55 -14.88
CA ALA A 106 -7.37 3.58 -16.17
C ALA A 106 -8.16 2.28 -16.41
N VAL A 107 -9.19 2.38 -17.23
CA VAL A 107 -10.14 1.27 -17.50
C VAL A 107 -9.50 0.05 -18.18
N ASP A 108 -8.35 0.23 -18.83
CA ASP A 108 -7.53 -0.79 -19.49
C ASP A 108 -6.34 -1.26 -18.63
N GLN A 109 -6.18 -0.70 -17.44
CA GLN A 109 -5.09 -1.00 -16.51
C GLN A 109 -5.56 -1.84 -15.32
N VAL A 110 -4.60 -2.49 -14.67
CA VAL A 110 -4.77 -3.24 -13.44
C VAL A 110 -4.56 -2.28 -12.27
N ALA A 111 -5.60 -2.09 -11.47
CA ALA A 111 -5.50 -1.35 -10.22
C ALA A 111 -4.90 -2.27 -9.14
N CYS A 112 -3.92 -1.77 -8.39
CA CYS A 112 -3.27 -2.50 -7.30
C CYS A 112 -3.47 -1.75 -5.98
N ARG A 113 -3.99 -2.46 -4.97
CA ARG A 113 -4.17 -1.93 -3.63
C ARG A 113 -3.41 -2.79 -2.62
N TYR A 114 -2.50 -2.17 -1.88
CA TYR A 114 -1.89 -2.80 -0.72
C TYR A 114 -2.90 -2.89 0.44
N ARG A 115 -2.97 -4.06 1.09
CA ARG A 115 -3.92 -4.38 2.16
C ARG A 115 -3.16 -4.65 3.46
N PRO A 116 -2.77 -3.61 4.21
CA PRO A 116 -2.05 -3.80 5.47
C PRO A 116 -2.91 -4.54 6.51
N ASP A 117 -4.23 -4.35 6.47
CA ASP A 117 -5.22 -5.04 7.31
C ASP A 117 -5.25 -6.56 7.14
N ARG A 118 -4.80 -7.06 5.98
CA ARG A 118 -4.70 -8.48 5.65
C ARG A 118 -3.26 -8.99 5.62
N SER A 119 -2.31 -8.08 5.78
CA SER A 119 -0.89 -8.37 5.83
C SER A 119 -0.48 -8.81 7.23
N GLY A 120 0.68 -9.45 7.32
CA GLY A 120 1.19 -9.98 8.57
C GLY A 120 2.68 -9.71 8.71
N PRO A 121 3.30 -10.22 9.79
CA PRO A 121 4.71 -10.01 10.06
C PRO A 121 5.65 -10.44 8.92
N ASP A 122 5.30 -11.54 8.24
CA ASP A 122 6.17 -12.21 7.26
C ASP A 122 5.53 -12.28 5.87
N ARG A 123 4.46 -11.51 5.62
CA ARG A 123 3.79 -11.44 4.32
C ARG A 123 3.05 -10.13 4.10
N LEU A 124 3.11 -9.62 2.88
CA LEU A 124 2.31 -8.49 2.41
C LEU A 124 1.20 -8.99 1.50
N VAL A 125 0.00 -8.41 1.58
CA VAL A 125 -1.12 -8.75 0.72
C VAL A 125 -1.38 -7.61 -0.27
N LEU A 126 -1.30 -7.94 -1.55
CA LEU A 126 -1.67 -7.06 -2.66
C LEU A 126 -2.98 -7.56 -3.26
N GLU A 127 -3.95 -6.65 -3.35
CA GLU A 127 -5.21 -6.88 -4.06
C GLU A 127 -5.12 -6.23 -5.43
N PHE A 128 -5.16 -7.05 -6.47
CA PHE A 128 -5.22 -6.62 -7.85
C PHE A 128 -6.65 -6.66 -8.33
N ARG A 129 -7.11 -5.58 -8.95
CA ARG A 129 -8.37 -5.53 -9.68
C ARG A 129 -8.05 -5.42 -11.16
N GLY A 130 -8.54 -6.40 -11.93
CA GLY A 130 -8.34 -6.44 -13.37
C GLY A 130 -9.05 -5.29 -14.10
N PRO A 131 -8.67 -5.03 -15.35
CA PRO A 131 -9.27 -3.96 -16.14
C PRO A 131 -10.74 -4.23 -16.45
N GLU A 132 -11.43 -3.26 -17.04
CA GLU A 132 -12.79 -3.46 -17.53
C GLU A 132 -12.82 -4.57 -18.60
N PRO A 133 -13.73 -5.57 -18.51
CA PRO A 133 -13.80 -6.68 -19.45
C PRO A 133 -13.87 -6.29 -20.93
N LYS A 134 -14.45 -5.13 -21.26
CA LYS A 134 -14.59 -4.63 -22.64
C LYS A 134 -13.29 -4.08 -23.24
N GLN A 135 -12.25 -3.86 -22.41
CA GLN A 135 -10.98 -3.29 -22.85
C GLN A 135 -9.91 -4.36 -23.12
N VAL A 136 -10.12 -5.59 -22.66
CA VAL A 136 -9.13 -6.68 -22.75
C VAL A 136 -9.62 -7.77 -23.71
N TRP A 137 -9.09 -7.75 -24.93
CA TRP A 137 -9.45 -8.69 -26.00
C TRP A 137 -8.41 -9.79 -26.21
N THR A 138 -7.22 -9.61 -25.66
CA THR A 138 -6.08 -10.54 -25.78
C THR A 138 -5.30 -10.61 -24.47
N TYR A 139 -4.42 -11.60 -24.38
CA TYR A 139 -3.39 -11.67 -23.34
C TYR A 139 -2.40 -10.51 -23.52
N LEU A 140 -2.22 -9.69 -22.49
CA LEU A 140 -1.20 -8.65 -22.44
C LEU A 140 -0.32 -8.87 -21.22
N ALA A 141 0.99 -8.76 -21.39
CA ALA A 141 1.96 -8.88 -20.31
C ALA A 141 3.03 -7.81 -20.40
N ALA A 142 3.41 -7.26 -19.26
CA ALA A 142 4.42 -6.21 -19.15
C ALA A 142 5.21 -6.34 -17.85
N PRO A 143 6.45 -5.86 -17.80
CA PRO A 143 7.20 -5.80 -16.55
C PRO A 143 6.52 -4.87 -15.54
N ALA A 144 6.47 -5.31 -14.29
CA ALA A 144 6.03 -4.52 -13.16
C ALA A 144 7.09 -4.55 -12.05
N ARG A 145 7.17 -3.45 -11.31
CA ARG A 145 8.07 -3.27 -10.17
C ARG A 145 7.27 -2.95 -8.93
N LEU A 146 7.35 -3.84 -7.95
CA LEU A 146 6.90 -3.58 -6.59
C LEU A 146 8.03 -2.90 -5.81
N SER A 147 7.76 -1.74 -5.22
CA SER A 147 8.63 -1.05 -4.27
C SER A 147 7.97 -1.05 -2.89
N VAL A 148 8.69 -1.51 -1.88
CA VAL A 148 8.28 -1.52 -0.48
C VAL A 148 9.24 -0.64 0.30
N LYS A 149 8.73 0.41 0.91
CA LYS A 149 9.49 1.45 1.62
C LYS A 149 9.09 1.56 3.07
N VAL A 150 10.06 1.88 3.91
CA VAL A 150 9.83 2.25 5.32
C VAL A 150 10.94 3.19 5.80
N GLY A 151 10.61 4.46 6.02
CA GLY A 151 11.62 5.50 6.23
C GLY A 151 12.60 5.54 5.05
N ALA A 152 13.91 5.52 5.33
CA ALA A 152 14.96 5.45 4.31
C ALA A 152 15.18 4.07 3.64
N LEU A 153 14.57 2.98 4.14
CA LEU A 153 14.76 1.65 3.59
C LEU A 153 13.81 1.38 2.43
N GLU A 154 14.34 0.88 1.31
CA GLU A 154 13.57 0.49 0.12
C GLU A 154 14.01 -0.91 -0.36
N LYS A 155 13.04 -1.76 -0.67
CA LYS A 155 13.26 -3.03 -1.36
C LYS A 155 12.36 -3.10 -2.57
N THR A 156 12.88 -3.69 -3.65
CA THR A 156 12.16 -3.83 -4.90
C THR A 156 12.09 -5.28 -5.34
N LEU A 157 10.97 -5.64 -5.97
CA LEU A 157 10.75 -6.94 -6.61
C LEU A 157 10.18 -6.69 -8.01
N ASP A 158 10.87 -7.19 -9.02
CA ASP A 158 10.43 -7.11 -10.42
C ASP A 158 9.79 -8.46 -10.83
N PHE A 159 8.67 -8.41 -11.55
CA PHE A 159 7.96 -9.58 -12.07
C PHE A 159 7.13 -9.21 -13.32
N ILE A 160 6.59 -10.19 -14.04
CA ILE A 160 5.67 -9.94 -15.15
C ILE A 160 4.24 -9.85 -14.62
N LEU A 161 3.57 -8.72 -14.89
CA LEU A 161 2.13 -8.59 -14.69
C LEU A 161 1.43 -8.87 -16.01
N ALA A 162 0.40 -9.71 -15.99
CA ALA A 162 -0.39 -10.06 -17.14
C ALA A 162 -1.89 -9.84 -16.91
N THR A 163 -2.59 -9.44 -17.94
CA THR A 163 -4.05 -9.38 -17.99
C THR A 163 -4.58 -10.29 -19.10
N THR A 164 -5.74 -10.90 -18.84
CA THR A 164 -6.41 -11.81 -19.76
C THR A 164 -7.87 -11.43 -19.93
N PRO A 165 -8.49 -11.75 -21.08
CA PRO A 165 -9.93 -11.58 -21.25
C PRO A 165 -10.69 -12.33 -20.16
N CYS A 166 -11.83 -11.79 -19.72
CA CYS A 166 -12.70 -12.54 -18.82
C CYS A 166 -13.14 -13.84 -19.52
N ALA A 167 -12.79 -14.99 -18.94
CA ALA A 167 -13.40 -16.25 -19.35
C ALA A 167 -14.89 -16.17 -19.00
N ALA A 168 -15.77 -16.44 -19.96
CA ALA A 168 -17.23 -16.31 -19.83
C ALA A 168 -17.74 -16.67 -18.42
N GLY A 169 -18.12 -15.67 -17.61
CA GLY A 169 -18.53 -15.89 -16.22
C GLY A 169 -18.34 -14.72 -15.23
N CYS A 170 -17.58 -13.66 -15.55
CA CYS A 170 -17.37 -12.53 -14.61
C CYS A 170 -18.52 -11.49 -14.62
N GLY A 171 -19.76 -11.95 -14.76
CA GLY A 171 -20.94 -11.08 -14.79
C GLY A 171 -22.14 -11.76 -14.13
N GLY A 172 -22.37 -11.41 -12.86
CA GLY A 172 -23.63 -11.59 -12.15
C GLY A 172 -24.05 -10.28 -11.54
#